data_AF-A0A1G5ZBF1-F1
#
_entry.id   AF-A0A1G5ZBF1-F1
#
_cell.length_a   1.000
_cell.length_b   1.000
_cell.length_c   1.000
_cell.angle_alpha   90.00
_cell.angle_beta   90.00
_cell.angle_gamma   90.00
#
_symmetry.space_group_name_H-M   'P 1'
#
loop_
_entity.id
_entity.type
_entity.pdbx_description
1 polymer ?
#
loop_
_entity_poly.entity_id
_entity_poly.type
_entity_poly.pdbx_seq_one_letter_code
_entity_poly.pdbx_strand_id
1 'polypeptide(L)' 'MKITLEIDSEKASAFLNFIRSLDFIKIKVQEDFEEPTKEEILQSIEAGLKEVKDHLEGKIKLKEARTFLDEL' A
#
# COMPACT_ATOMS: atom_id res chain seq x y z
N MET A 1 20.54 7.53 18.02
CA MET A 1 20.47 6.06 18.17
C MET A 1 19.13 5.60 17.59
N LYS A 2 19.11 4.60 16.71
CA LYS A 2 17.89 4.04 16.11
C LYS A 2 17.67 2.65 16.70
N ILE A 3 16.46 2.37 17.17
CA ILE A 3 16.08 1.12 17.81
C ILE A 3 14.74 0.69 17.21
N THR A 4 14.61 -0.59 16.88
CA THR A 4 13.34 -1.20 16.45
C THR A 4 12.77 -1.98 17.62
N LEU A 5 11.47 -1.84 17.88
CA LEU A 5 10.76 -2.49 18.97
C LEU A 5 9.68 -3.40 18.38
N GLU A 6 9.68 -4.67 18.78
CA GLU A 6 8.58 -5.58 18.50
C GLU A 6 7.63 -5.57 19.69
N ILE A 7 6.36 -5.25 19.42
CA ILE A 7 5.34 -5.07 20.44
C ILE A 7 4.09 -5.82 20.01
N ASP A 8 3.41 -6.43 20.97
CA ASP A 8 2.10 -7.03 20.77
C ASP A 8 1.10 -5.99 20.23
N SER A 9 0.33 -6.35 19.21
CA SER A 9 -0.60 -5.45 18.52
C SER A 9 -1.68 -4.90 19.47
N GLU A 10 -2.10 -5.68 20.46
CA GLU A 10 -3.09 -5.25 21.46
C GLU A 10 -2.53 -4.13 22.37
N LYS A 11 -1.21 -4.12 22.57
CA LYS A 11 -0.52 -3.16 23.46
C LYS A 11 0.13 -2.01 22.70
N ALA A 12 0.25 -2.12 21.38
CA ALA A 12 0.85 -1.12 20.52
C ALA A 12 0.18 0.26 20.68
N SER A 13 -1.15 0.31 20.72
CA SER A 13 -1.90 1.57 20.86
C SER A 13 -1.62 2.26 22.21
N ALA A 14 -1.58 1.50 23.30
CA ALA A 14 -1.28 2.04 24.63
C ALA A 14 0.16 2.55 24.71
N PHE A 15 1.11 1.81 24.15
CA PHE A 15 2.52 2.22 24.08
C PHE A 15 2.71 3.48 23.23
N LEU A 16 2.07 3.56 22.06
CA LEU A 16 2.10 4.74 21.19
C LEU A 16 1.57 5.99 21.90
N ASN A 17 0.48 5.87 22.67
CA ASN A 17 -0.06 6.98 23.45
C ASN A 17 0.89 7.45 24.56
N PHE A 18 1.57 6.52 25.23
CA PHE A 18 2.57 6.86 26.25
C PHE A 18 3.78 7.56 25.64
N ILE A 19 4.35 7.05 24.54
CA ILE A 19 5.54 7.69 23.95
C ILE A 19 5.21 9.04 23.30
N ARG A 20 3.95 9.27 22.88
CA ARG A 20 3.49 10.59 22.39
C ARG A 20 3.49 11.66 23.48
N SER A 21 3.39 11.30 24.76
CA SER A 21 3.50 12.27 25.85
C SER A 21 4.95 12.64 26.19
N LEU A 22 5.93 11.98 25.58
CA LEU A 22 7.35 12.25 25.81
C LEU A 22 7.85 13.22 24.73
N ASP A 23 8.15 14.45 25.14
CA ASP A 23 8.57 15.57 24.28
C ASP A 23 9.93 15.37 23.58
N PHE A 24 10.77 14.48 24.12
CA PHE A 24 12.08 14.12 23.55
C PHE A 24 12.01 12.98 22.52
N ILE A 25 10.85 12.35 22.29
CA ILE A 25 10.70 11.24 21.35
C ILE A 25 10.12 11.73 20.03
N LYS A 26 10.85 11.51 18.93
CA LYS A 26 10.36 11.72 17.58
C LYS A 26 9.90 10.40 16.98
N ILE A 27 8.59 10.21 16.91
CA ILE A 27 7.97 9.05 16.25
C ILE A 27 8.03 9.30 14.75
N LYS A 28 8.81 8.48 14.04
CA LYS A 28 8.73 8.39 12.58
C LYS A 28 7.82 7.21 12.26
N VAL A 29 6.55 7.49 12.00
CA VAL A 29 5.68 6.49 11.37
C VAL A 29 6.22 6.35 9.96
N GLN A 30 6.63 5.15 9.56
CA GLN A 30 6.78 4.84 8.15
C GLN A 30 5.36 4.83 7.59
N GLU A 31 4.92 5.98 7.10
CA GLU A 31 3.78 6.07 6.18
C GLU A 31 4.24 5.52 4.82
N ASP A 32 4.62 4.24 4.77
CA ASP A 32 4.88 3.53 3.51
C ASP A 32 3.54 3.05 2.88
N PHE A 33 2.48 3.83 3.07
CA PHE A 33 1.19 3.71 2.39
C PHE A 33 0.71 5.13 2.08
N GLU A 34 1.25 5.71 1.01
CA GLU A 34 0.59 6.86 0.38
C GLU A 34 -0.72 6.34 -0.20
N GLU A 35 -1.85 6.83 0.33
CA GLU A 35 -3.16 6.51 -0.23
C GLU A 35 -3.18 7.02 -1.68
N PRO A 36 -3.43 6.15 -2.69
CA PRO A 36 -3.32 6.54 -4.08
C PRO A 36 -4.25 7.71 -4.35
N THR A 37 -3.74 8.72 -5.05
CA THR A 37 -4.52 9.90 -5.40
C THR A 37 -5.69 9.52 -6.31
N LYS A 38 -6.73 10.34 -6.33
CA LYS A 38 -7.88 10.13 -7.25
C LYS A 38 -7.43 10.00 -8.71
N GLU A 39 -6.39 10.73 -9.09
CA GLU A 39 -5.82 10.68 -10.44
C GLU A 39 -5.18 9.32 -10.73
N GLU A 40 -4.40 8.77 -9.80
CA GLU A 40 -3.78 7.45 -9.95
C GLU A 40 -4.81 6.32 -9.98
N ILE A 41 -5.89 6.44 -9.20
CA ILE A 41 -7.01 5.50 -9.23
C ILE A 41 -7.71 5.56 -10.60
N LEU A 42 -7.98 6.75 -11.12
CA LEU A 42 -8.63 6.92 -12.43
C LEU A 42 -7.75 6.37 -13.56
N GLN A 43 -6.45 6.65 -13.54
CA GLN A 43 -5.50 6.12 -14.51
C GLN A 43 -5.43 4.59 -14.46
N SER A 44 -5.44 4.00 -13.26
CA SER A 44 -5.43 2.54 -13.07
C SER A 44 -6.70 1.88 -13.63
N ILE A 45 -7.86 2.51 -13.44
CA ILE A 45 -9.13 2.04 -13.99
C ILE A 45 -9.14 2.15 -15.53
N GLU A 46 -8.69 3.28 -16.08
CA GLU A 46 -8.63 3.50 -17.53
C GLU A 46 -7.68 2.49 -18.21
N ALA A 47 -6.52 2.24 -17.60
CA ALA A 47 -5.57 1.24 -18.07
C ALA A 47 -6.20 -0.17 -18.11
N GLY A 48 -6.89 -0.58 -17.03
CA GLY A 48 -7.57 -1.87 -16.98
C GLY A 48 -8.69 -2.00 -18.02
N LEU A 49 -9.47 -0.94 -18.25
CA LEU A 49 -10.50 -0.93 -19.30
C LEU A 49 -9.89 -1.05 -20.71
N LYS A 50 -8.75 -0.39 -20.93
CA LYS A 50 -8.02 -0.48 -22.20
C LYS A 50 -7.46 -1.88 -22.44
N GLU A 51 -6.91 -2.53 -21.42
CA GLU A 51 -6.43 -3.92 -21.52
C GLU A 51 -7.57 -4.89 -21.86
N VAL A 52 -8.73 -4.76 -21.21
CA VAL A 52 -9.91 -5.57 -21.54
C VAL A 52 -10.35 -5.34 -22.98
N LYS A 53 -10.35 -4.09 -23.44
CA LYS A 53 -10.70 -3.76 -24.83
C LYS A 53 -9.69 -4.35 -25.83
N ASP A 54 -8.40 -4.18 -25.60
CA ASP A 54 -7.35 -4.71 -26.46
C ASP A 54 -7.39 -6.26 -26.50
N HIS A 55 -7.82 -6.91 -25.41
CA HIS A 55 -8.05 -8.35 -25.38
C HIS A 55 -9.26 -8.76 -26.23
N LEU A 56 -10.38 -8.05 -26.10
CA LEU A 56 -11.58 -8.30 -26.91
C LEU A 56 -11.32 -8.09 -28.42
N GLU A 57 -10.45 -7.14 -28.77
CA GLU A 57 -9.99 -6.91 -30.14
C GLU A 57 -8.92 -7.92 -30.61
N GLY A 58 -8.51 -8.86 -29.77
CA GLY A 58 -7.53 -9.91 -30.09
C GLY A 58 -6.08 -9.41 -30.19
N LYS A 59 -5.80 -8.18 -29.78
CA LYS A 59 -4.47 -7.55 -29.85
C LYS A 59 -3.54 -8.03 -28.75
N ILE A 60 -4.09 -8.41 -27.59
CA ILE A 60 -3.33 -8.90 -26.44
C ILE A 60 -3.93 -10.19 -25.86
N LYS A 61 -3.08 -11.05 -25.33
CA LYS A 61 -3.49 -12.18 -24.49
C LYS A 61 -3.44 -11.73 -23.04
N LEU A 62 -4.54 -11.86 -22.32
CA LEU A 62 -4.54 -11.62 -20.88
C LEU A 62 -3.65 -12.65 -20.19
N LYS A 63 -2.87 -12.19 -19.21
CA LYS A 63 -2.15 -13.07 -18.29
C LYS A 63 -3.13 -13.70 -17.30
N GLU A 64 -2.81 -14.88 -16.81
CA GLU A 64 -3.64 -15.53 -15.80
C GLU A 64 -3.63 -14.70 -14.52
N ALA A 65 -4.79 -14.61 -13.86
CA ALA A 65 -4.95 -13.88 -12.61
C ALA A 65 -4.00 -14.36 -11.51
N ARG A 66 -3.57 -15.63 -11.55
CA ARG A 66 -2.57 -16.19 -10.64
C ARG A 66 -1.20 -15.56 -10.85
N THR A 67 -0.73 -15.51 -12.10
CA THR A 67 0.56 -14.90 -12.46
C THR A 67 0.60 -13.41 -12.15
N PHE A 68 -0.53 -12.69 -12.27
CA PHE A 68 -0.61 -11.28 -11.88
C PHE A 68 -0.40 -11.06 -10.37
N LEU A 69 -0.95 -11.94 -9.52
CA LEU A 69 -0.83 -11.82 -8.06
C LEU A 69 0.57 -12.16 -7.55
N ASP A 70 1.34 -12.98 -8.28
CA ASP A 70 2.72 -13.32 -7.92
C ASP A 70 3.73 -12.21 -8.30
N GLU A 71 3.32 -11.21 -9.10
CA GLU A 71 4.17 -10.09 -9.54
C GLU A 71 4.05 -8.83 -8.66
N LEU A 72 3.08 -8.79 -7.74
CA LEU A 72 2.83 -7.68 -6.79
C LEU A 72 3.45 -7.97 -5.43
#